data_AF-A0A2V5QHP8-F1
#
_entry.id   AF-A0A2V5QHP8-F1
#
_cell.length_a   1.000
_cell.length_b   1.000
_cell.length_c   1.000
_cell.angle_alpha   90.00
_cell.angle_beta   90.00
_cell.angle_gamma   90.00
#
_symmetry.space_group_name_H-M   'P 1'
#
loop_
_entity.id
_entity.type
_entity.pdbx_description
1 polymer ?
#
loop_
_entity_poly.entity_id
_entity_poly.type
_entity_poly.pdbx_seq_one_letter_code
_entity_poly.pdbx_strand_id
1 'polypeptide(L)'
;MGHERVGALPKTEPWQKVVKNIADFDGNEEQSRRIANQTLENVQTRFESIQRDPNVRAAFKFLTELAVSGAGGRATSLKLPENPTAFTIAKALDTVVRAQDGSSEYAALAKAAATDAIANWYAQNMTQPSLFGTPEQNSEIWRKAGTAGGFCEIARLFFAKFTERYLNYFLEREASAVSRTIEQRELLQRQIRDQIDAVSKHAFETARITQSFAAGWYNRHAKDAVPTDEEIAGFLTIAFGKLREDLGMTPWATAYTISCATAQIL
;
A
#
# COMPACT_ATOMS: atom_id res chain seq x y z
N MET A 1 23.19 10.57 -16.24
CA MET A 1 23.92 10.13 -15.03
C MET A 1 22.88 9.73 -13.99
N GLY A 2 22.57 8.44 -13.88
CA GLY A 2 21.47 7.96 -13.04
C GLY A 2 20.76 6.73 -13.60
N HIS A 3 21.49 5.81 -14.24
CA HIS A 3 21.03 4.43 -14.34
C HIS A 3 21.33 3.78 -13.00
N GLU A 4 20.53 4.10 -11.98
CA GLU A 4 20.48 3.24 -10.81
C GLU A 4 20.09 1.86 -11.34
N ARG A 5 20.97 0.89 -11.12
CA ARG A 5 20.74 -0.51 -11.47
C ARG A 5 19.55 -0.97 -10.64
N VAL A 6 18.35 -0.80 -11.18
CA VAL A 6 17.16 -1.54 -10.78
C VAL A 6 17.63 -2.99 -10.67
N GLY A 7 17.46 -3.62 -9.50
CA GLY A 7 18.15 -4.87 -9.18
C GLY A 7 17.96 -5.96 -10.25
N ALA A 8 18.72 -7.05 -10.20
CA ALA A 8 18.44 -8.17 -11.10
C ALA A 8 17.06 -8.76 -10.76
N LEU A 9 16.25 -9.05 -11.79
CA LEU A 9 15.01 -9.82 -11.61
C LEU A 9 15.37 -11.21 -11.03
N PRO A 10 14.65 -11.70 -10.01
CA PRO A 10 14.92 -13.01 -9.44
C PRO A 10 14.77 -14.10 -10.49
N LYS A 11 15.85 -14.85 -10.78
CA LYS A 11 15.88 -15.93 -11.78
C LYS A 11 15.24 -17.24 -11.31
N THR A 12 14.25 -17.17 -10.43
CA THR A 12 13.59 -18.38 -9.92
C THR A 12 12.62 -18.93 -10.96
N GLU A 13 12.40 -20.25 -10.96
CA GLU A 13 11.49 -20.93 -11.89
C GLU A 13 10.07 -20.32 -11.96
N PRO A 14 9.45 -19.89 -10.83
CA PRO A 14 8.13 -19.26 -10.89
C PRO A 14 8.13 -17.90 -11.60
N TRP A 15 9.17 -17.10 -11.42
CA TRP A 15 9.36 -15.81 -12.12
C TRP A 15 9.60 -16.01 -13.62
N GLN A 16 10.34 -17.04 -14.02
CA GLN A 16 10.55 -17.37 -15.43
C GLN A 16 9.25 -17.76 -16.15
N LYS A 17 8.26 -18.33 -15.43
CA LYS A 17 6.93 -18.64 -15.99
C LYS A 17 6.12 -17.38 -16.31
N VAL A 18 6.15 -16.37 -15.43
CA VAL A 18 5.52 -15.06 -15.68
C VAL A 18 6.16 -14.38 -16.88
N VAL A 19 7.49 -14.32 -16.91
CA VAL A 19 8.28 -13.80 -18.04
C VAL A 19 7.87 -14.48 -19.34
N LYS A 20 7.81 -15.83 -19.37
CA LYS A 20 7.44 -16.57 -20.57
C LYS A 20 6.01 -16.26 -21.03
N ASN A 21 5.05 -16.21 -20.12
CA ASN A 21 3.66 -15.92 -20.47
C ASN A 21 3.48 -14.48 -21.00
N ILE A 22 4.26 -13.54 -20.49
CA ILE A 22 4.35 -12.18 -21.03
C ILE A 22 4.98 -12.18 -22.43
N ALA A 23 5.99 -13.02 -22.67
CA ALA A 23 6.66 -13.13 -23.97
C ALA A 23 5.74 -13.66 -25.08
N ASP A 24 4.87 -14.59 -24.70
CA ASP A 24 3.96 -15.30 -25.57
C ASP A 24 2.58 -14.60 -25.63
N PHE A 25 2.45 -13.41 -25.03
CA PHE A 25 1.20 -12.67 -24.96
C PHE A 25 0.71 -12.25 -26.36
N ASP A 26 -0.52 -12.67 -26.68
CA ASP A 26 -1.16 -12.45 -27.98
C ASP A 26 -2.34 -11.45 -27.95
N GLY A 27 -2.62 -10.85 -26.80
CA GLY A 27 -3.76 -9.95 -26.60
C GLY A 27 -4.98 -10.60 -25.93
N ASN A 28 -4.94 -11.91 -25.63
CA ASN A 28 -6.04 -12.64 -25.01
C ASN A 28 -6.22 -12.28 -23.51
N GLU A 29 -7.44 -11.90 -23.13
CA GLU A 29 -7.81 -11.58 -21.74
C GLU A 29 -7.58 -12.74 -20.76
N GLU A 30 -7.73 -13.99 -21.19
CA GLU A 30 -7.45 -15.16 -20.35
C GLU A 30 -5.96 -15.28 -20.01
N GLN A 31 -5.08 -14.95 -20.98
CA GLN A 31 -3.64 -14.90 -20.74
C GLN A 31 -3.30 -13.74 -19.80
N SER A 32 -3.93 -12.57 -19.97
CA SER A 32 -3.78 -11.42 -19.06
C SER A 32 -4.15 -11.78 -17.61
N ARG A 33 -5.28 -12.48 -17.40
CA ARG A 33 -5.67 -12.99 -16.07
C ARG A 33 -4.64 -13.98 -15.50
N ARG A 34 -4.12 -14.88 -16.33
CA ARG A 34 -3.11 -15.86 -15.91
C ARG A 34 -1.79 -15.19 -15.49
N ILE A 35 -1.33 -14.19 -16.25
CA ILE A 35 -0.13 -13.41 -15.94
C ILE A 35 -0.33 -12.64 -14.62
N ALA A 36 -1.49 -12.01 -14.43
CA ALA A 36 -1.82 -11.32 -13.18
C ALA A 36 -1.79 -12.27 -11.97
N ASN A 37 -2.44 -13.43 -12.06
CA ASN A 37 -2.47 -14.42 -10.97
C ASN A 37 -1.09 -14.97 -10.63
N GLN A 38 -0.28 -15.33 -11.63
CA GLN A 38 1.07 -15.82 -11.37
C GLN A 38 2.00 -14.73 -10.82
N THR A 39 1.78 -13.48 -11.20
CA THR A 39 2.50 -12.35 -10.61
C THR A 39 2.13 -12.20 -9.14
N LEU A 40 0.84 -12.29 -8.79
CA LEU A 40 0.37 -12.28 -7.40
C LEU A 40 1.02 -13.41 -6.57
N GLU A 41 1.05 -14.64 -7.09
CA GLU A 41 1.71 -15.79 -6.44
C GLU A 41 3.21 -15.58 -6.23
N ASN A 42 3.92 -15.05 -7.23
CA ASN A 42 5.37 -14.82 -7.12
C ASN A 42 5.73 -13.68 -6.16
N VAL A 43 4.83 -12.72 -6.04
CA VAL A 43 4.97 -11.55 -5.20
C VAL A 43 4.69 -11.87 -3.72
N GLN A 44 3.89 -12.91 -3.44
CA GLN A 44 3.55 -13.41 -2.11
C GLN A 44 4.76 -13.66 -1.22
N THR A 45 5.82 -14.32 -1.72
CA THR A 45 7.01 -14.66 -0.91
C THR A 45 7.80 -13.41 -0.50
N ARG A 46 7.73 -12.33 -1.28
CA ARG A 46 8.37 -11.05 -0.95
C ARG A 46 7.51 -10.19 -0.02
N PHE A 47 6.20 -10.37 -0.03
CA PHE A 47 5.24 -9.65 0.80
C PHE A 47 5.55 -9.75 2.30
N GLU A 48 6.12 -10.88 2.75
CA GLU A 48 6.50 -11.10 4.16
C GLU A 48 7.60 -10.16 4.68
N SER A 49 8.45 -9.67 3.77
CA SER A 49 9.54 -8.75 4.12
C SER A 49 9.10 -7.30 4.22
N ILE A 50 8.01 -6.92 3.54
CA ILE A 50 7.51 -5.54 3.43
C ILE A 50 7.14 -4.97 4.79
N GLN A 51 6.45 -5.75 5.62
CA GLN A 51 6.04 -5.33 6.98
C GLN A 51 7.23 -5.03 7.91
N ARG A 52 8.44 -5.48 7.55
CA ARG A 52 9.68 -5.26 8.31
C ARG A 52 10.54 -4.14 7.73
N ASP A 53 10.23 -3.65 6.54
CA ASP A 53 11.03 -2.59 5.92
C ASP A 53 10.87 -1.26 6.68
N PRO A 54 11.98 -0.59 7.03
CA PRO A 54 11.93 0.64 7.82
C PRO A 54 11.27 1.80 7.08
N ASN A 55 11.30 1.83 5.74
CA ASN A 55 10.63 2.89 4.97
C ASN A 55 9.11 2.73 5.02
N VAL A 56 8.61 1.50 4.90
CA VAL A 56 7.17 1.20 4.98
C VAL A 56 6.65 1.56 6.37
N ARG A 57 7.40 1.19 7.41
CA ARG A 57 7.11 1.56 8.80
C ARG A 57 7.11 3.07 9.00
N ALA A 58 8.12 3.78 8.50
CA ALA A 58 8.23 5.22 8.63
C ALA A 58 7.08 5.95 7.91
N ALA A 59 6.70 5.50 6.70
CA ALA A 59 5.58 6.07 5.97
C ALA A 59 4.25 5.89 6.71
N PHE A 60 3.98 4.69 7.24
CA PHE A 60 2.76 4.43 7.99
C PHE A 60 2.75 5.12 9.37
N LYS A 61 3.90 5.17 10.05
CA LYS A 61 4.09 5.94 11.29
C LYS A 61 3.77 7.41 11.06
N PHE A 62 4.27 8.00 9.99
CA PHE A 62 3.98 9.39 9.63
C PHE A 62 2.47 9.64 9.46
N LEU A 63 1.74 8.75 8.79
CA LEU A 63 0.27 8.85 8.65
C LEU A 63 -0.45 8.73 10.00
N THR A 64 0.06 7.88 10.89
CA THR A 64 -0.47 7.71 12.25
C THR A 64 -0.24 8.97 13.07
N GLU A 65 0.98 9.52 13.05
CA GLU A 65 1.34 10.77 13.73
C GLU A 65 0.53 11.97 13.19
N LEU A 66 0.26 11.99 11.88
CA LEU A 66 -0.61 13.00 11.26
C LEU A 66 -2.04 12.91 11.81
N ALA A 67 -2.60 11.71 11.96
CA ALA A 67 -3.92 11.50 12.57
C ALA A 67 -3.93 11.90 14.06
N VAL A 68 -2.92 11.46 14.83
CA VAL A 68 -2.77 11.83 16.25
C VAL A 68 -2.69 13.35 16.41
N SER A 69 -1.87 14.02 15.59
CA SER A 69 -1.75 15.48 15.61
C SER A 69 -3.08 16.17 15.26
N GLY A 70 -3.81 15.64 14.28
CA GLY A 70 -5.14 16.14 13.93
C GLY A 70 -6.15 16.01 15.07
N ALA A 71 -6.05 14.97 15.89
CA ALA A 71 -6.87 14.77 17.08
C ALA A 71 -6.51 15.72 18.25
N GLY A 72 -5.45 16.52 18.12
CA GLY A 72 -4.88 17.33 19.21
C GLY A 72 -3.93 16.56 20.13
N GLY A 73 -3.59 15.32 19.77
CA GLY A 73 -2.57 14.52 20.45
C GLY A 73 -1.15 15.04 20.15
N ARG A 74 -0.19 14.67 21.00
CA ARG A 74 1.21 15.11 20.83
C ARG A 74 1.92 14.24 19.79
N ALA A 75 2.04 14.73 18.56
CA ALA A 75 2.95 14.18 17.56
C ALA A 75 4.36 14.75 17.76
N THR A 76 5.28 13.95 18.29
CA THR A 76 6.64 14.40 18.65
C THR A 76 7.56 14.55 17.44
N SER A 77 7.29 13.84 16.34
CA SER A 77 8.17 13.78 15.16
C SER A 77 7.76 14.73 14.02
N LEU A 78 6.47 15.07 13.89
CA LEU A 78 5.99 15.86 12.76
C LEU A 78 6.28 17.35 12.96
N LYS A 79 7.17 17.88 12.12
CA LYS A 79 7.37 19.32 11.97
C LYS A 79 6.57 19.81 10.77
N LEU A 80 5.30 20.16 11.00
CA LEU A 80 4.44 20.77 9.99
C LEU A 80 4.44 22.30 10.12
N PRO A 81 4.28 23.03 9.00
CA PRO A 81 4.05 24.47 9.05
C PRO A 81 2.67 24.79 9.66
N GLU A 82 2.47 26.05 10.10
CA GLU A 82 1.21 26.51 10.70
C GLU A 82 -0.02 26.30 9.80
N ASN A 83 0.17 26.28 8.47
CA ASN A 83 -0.87 25.95 7.51
C ASN A 83 -0.50 24.66 6.74
N PRO A 84 -0.84 23.47 7.25
CA PRO A 84 -0.43 22.21 6.66
C PRO A 84 -1.31 21.85 5.44
N THR A 85 -0.84 22.23 4.25
CA THR A 85 -1.42 21.77 2.98
C THR A 85 -0.98 20.33 2.66
N ALA A 86 -1.75 19.62 1.83
CA ALA A 86 -1.39 18.28 1.35
C ALA A 86 0.04 18.22 0.76
N PHE A 87 0.46 19.26 0.04
CA PHE A 87 1.81 19.37 -0.51
C PHE A 87 2.89 19.45 0.59
N THR A 88 2.69 20.29 1.60
CA THR A 88 3.67 20.43 2.69
C THR A 88 3.80 19.15 3.52
N ILE A 89 2.69 18.44 3.72
CA ILE A 89 2.67 17.13 4.39
C ILE A 89 3.39 16.08 3.54
N ALA A 90 3.12 16.02 2.23
CA ALA A 90 3.83 15.11 1.33
C ALA A 90 5.35 15.36 1.30
N LYS A 91 5.77 16.62 1.38
CA LYS A 91 7.19 17.00 1.48
C LYS A 91 7.82 16.55 2.81
N ALA A 92 7.10 16.68 3.92
CA ALA A 92 7.55 16.20 5.23
C ALA A 92 7.68 14.66 5.23
N LEU A 93 6.71 13.96 4.64
CA LEU A 93 6.75 12.51 4.43
C LEU A 93 7.99 12.08 3.62
N ASP A 94 8.28 12.75 2.49
CA ASP A 94 9.48 12.44 1.68
C ASP A 94 10.77 12.55 2.51
N THR A 95 10.85 13.55 3.38
CA THR A 95 12.02 13.74 4.26
C THR A 95 12.15 12.60 5.29
N VAL A 96 11.04 12.21 5.92
CA VAL A 96 11.02 11.14 6.94
C VAL A 96 11.36 9.78 6.34
N VAL A 97 10.83 9.47 5.15
CA VAL A 97 11.08 8.19 4.47
C VAL A 97 12.52 8.11 3.95
N ARG A 98 13.06 9.19 3.35
CA ARG A 98 14.44 9.20 2.85
C ARG A 98 15.51 9.07 3.94
N ALA A 99 15.17 9.39 5.18
CA ALA A 99 16.08 9.28 6.32
C ALA A 99 16.24 7.83 6.82
N GLN A 100 15.52 6.85 6.25
CA GLN A 100 15.58 5.46 6.67
C GLN A 100 16.58 4.65 5.83
N ASP A 101 17.31 3.75 6.49
CA ASP A 101 18.24 2.82 5.85
C ASP A 101 17.53 1.52 5.40
N GLY A 102 16.56 1.63 4.49
CA GLY A 102 15.83 0.48 3.94
C GLY A 102 15.93 0.34 2.42
N SER A 103 15.09 -0.53 1.84
CA SER A 103 15.06 -0.74 0.40
C SER A 103 14.62 0.53 -0.34
N SER A 104 15.42 1.01 -1.30
CA SER A 104 15.06 2.17 -2.13
C SER A 104 13.79 1.92 -2.95
N GLU A 105 13.58 0.67 -3.38
CA GLU A 105 12.34 0.23 -4.06
C GLU A 105 11.13 0.41 -3.13
N TYR A 106 11.22 -0.06 -1.87
CA TYR A 106 10.14 0.07 -0.91
C TYR A 106 9.94 1.50 -0.41
N ALA A 107 11.02 2.29 -0.31
CA ALA A 107 10.95 3.72 -0.03
C ALA A 107 10.12 4.47 -1.08
N ALA A 108 10.37 4.20 -2.37
CA ALA A 108 9.64 4.82 -3.47
C ALA A 108 8.15 4.45 -3.43
N LEU A 109 7.83 3.16 -3.23
CA LEU A 109 6.45 2.67 -3.17
C LEU A 109 5.70 3.20 -1.94
N ALA A 110 6.31 3.11 -0.76
CA ALA A 110 5.69 3.56 0.50
C ALA A 110 5.43 5.07 0.48
N LYS A 111 6.39 5.86 0.00
CA LYS A 111 6.23 7.31 -0.13
C LYS A 111 5.10 7.66 -1.10
N ALA A 112 5.09 7.04 -2.29
CA ALA A 112 4.07 7.34 -3.29
C ALA A 112 2.67 6.95 -2.80
N ALA A 113 2.54 5.78 -2.18
CA ALA A 113 1.28 5.31 -1.61
C ALA A 113 0.76 6.22 -0.49
N ALA A 114 1.63 6.64 0.43
CA ALA A 114 1.24 7.56 1.51
C ALA A 114 0.92 8.96 0.97
N THR A 115 1.64 9.44 -0.06
CA THR A 115 1.33 10.72 -0.73
C THR A 115 -0.04 10.68 -1.40
N ASP A 116 -0.36 9.57 -2.09
CA ASP A 116 -1.68 9.38 -2.68
C ASP A 116 -2.76 9.33 -1.61
N ALA A 117 -2.53 8.64 -0.48
CA ALA A 117 -3.48 8.60 0.62
C ALA A 117 -3.75 10.00 1.20
N ILE A 118 -2.70 10.80 1.40
CA ILE A 118 -2.79 12.21 1.83
C ILE A 118 -3.60 13.04 0.83
N ALA A 119 -3.29 12.92 -0.46
CA ALA A 119 -3.96 13.68 -1.52
C ALA A 119 -5.44 13.30 -1.66
N ASN A 120 -5.76 12.01 -1.63
CA ASN A 120 -7.13 11.51 -1.70
C ASN A 120 -7.93 11.94 -0.46
N TRP A 121 -7.36 11.81 0.74
CA TRP A 121 -7.99 12.26 1.98
C TRP A 121 -8.31 13.76 1.93
N TYR A 122 -7.32 14.56 1.53
CA TYR A 122 -7.46 16.01 1.42
C TYR A 122 -8.57 16.38 0.43
N ALA A 123 -8.55 15.80 -0.78
CA ALA A 123 -9.56 16.07 -1.81
C ALA A 123 -10.98 15.68 -1.38
N GLN A 124 -11.15 14.56 -0.67
CA GLN A 124 -12.47 14.09 -0.19
C GLN A 124 -13.05 14.95 0.93
N ASN A 125 -12.20 15.57 1.76
CA ASN A 125 -12.61 16.34 2.93
C ASN A 125 -12.66 17.85 2.67
N MET A 126 -12.17 18.28 1.50
CA MET A 126 -12.20 19.67 1.06
C MET A 126 -13.59 20.08 0.61
N THR A 127 -14.22 20.99 1.36
CA THR A 127 -15.62 21.41 1.12
C THR A 127 -15.73 22.53 0.09
N GLN A 128 -14.68 23.31 -0.13
CA GLN A 128 -14.65 24.39 -1.13
C GLN A 128 -13.36 24.37 -1.95
N PRO A 129 -13.45 24.55 -3.29
CA PRO A 129 -12.29 24.60 -4.17
C PRO A 129 -11.59 25.96 -4.04
N SER A 130 -10.77 26.14 -3.00
CA SER A 130 -9.71 27.15 -3.01
C SER A 130 -8.37 26.47 -3.26
N LEU A 131 -7.41 27.12 -3.92
CA LEU A 131 -6.17 26.45 -4.33
C LEU A 131 -5.30 25.99 -3.14
N PHE A 132 -5.43 26.61 -1.97
CA PHE A 132 -4.56 26.34 -0.81
C PHE A 132 -5.29 26.26 0.54
N GLY A 133 -6.57 26.59 0.63
CA GLY A 133 -7.32 26.62 1.90
C GLY A 133 -6.84 27.71 2.86
N THR A 134 -7.69 28.08 3.82
CA THR A 134 -7.24 28.81 5.01
C THR A 134 -6.61 27.83 6.03
N PRO A 135 -5.75 28.30 6.95
CA PRO A 135 -5.21 27.44 8.02
C PRO A 135 -6.29 26.68 8.80
N GLU A 136 -7.43 27.30 9.05
CA GLU A 136 -8.57 26.70 9.75
C GLU A 136 -9.20 25.58 8.92
N GLN A 137 -9.38 25.81 7.61
CA GLN A 137 -9.92 24.80 6.70
C GLN A 137 -9.00 23.58 6.60
N ASN A 138 -7.70 23.82 6.47
CA ASN A 138 -6.71 22.75 6.37
C ASN A 138 -6.58 21.99 7.70
N SER A 139 -6.59 22.70 8.82
CA SER A 139 -6.59 22.08 10.16
C SER A 139 -7.83 21.21 10.37
N GLU A 140 -9.00 21.68 9.93
CA GLU A 140 -10.25 20.91 10.04
C GLU A 140 -10.23 19.62 9.21
N ILE A 141 -9.63 19.63 8.01
CA ILE A 141 -9.44 18.43 7.19
C ILE A 141 -8.63 17.37 7.95
N TRP A 142 -7.54 17.77 8.61
CA TRP A 142 -6.70 16.86 9.38
C TRP A 142 -7.31 16.49 10.74
N ARG A 143 -8.15 17.36 11.32
CA ARG A 143 -8.91 17.02 12.54
C ARG A 143 -9.84 15.84 12.33
N LYS A 144 -10.49 15.76 11.16
CA LYS A 144 -11.32 14.61 10.78
C LYS A 144 -10.52 13.31 10.70
N ALA A 145 -9.25 13.39 10.28
CA ALA A 145 -8.34 12.23 10.23
C ALA A 145 -8.03 11.67 11.62
N GLY A 146 -8.05 12.53 12.65
CA GLY A 146 -7.81 12.15 14.04
C GLY A 146 -8.96 11.40 14.73
N THR A 147 -10.01 11.04 13.99
CA THR A 147 -11.07 10.16 14.49
C THR A 147 -10.77 8.70 14.14
N ALA A 148 -11.32 7.74 14.88
CA ALA A 148 -11.15 6.32 14.57
C ALA A 148 -11.61 5.97 13.13
N GLY A 149 -12.68 6.62 12.65
CA GLY A 149 -13.17 6.49 11.28
C GLY A 149 -12.23 7.12 10.26
N GLY A 150 -11.72 8.33 10.54
CA GLY A 150 -10.79 9.02 9.66
C GLY A 150 -9.43 8.32 9.52
N PHE A 151 -8.86 7.86 10.63
CA PHE A 151 -7.63 7.07 10.61
C PHE A 151 -7.82 5.77 9.84
N CYS A 152 -8.94 5.07 10.06
CA CYS A 152 -9.26 3.86 9.32
C CYS A 152 -9.27 4.11 7.81
N GLU A 153 -9.86 5.21 7.37
CA GLU A 153 -9.92 5.56 5.95
C GLU A 153 -8.54 5.89 5.37
N ILE A 154 -7.70 6.64 6.09
CA ILE A 154 -6.32 6.90 5.68
C ILE A 154 -5.51 5.62 5.57
N ALA A 155 -5.57 4.75 6.58
CA ALA A 155 -4.89 3.47 6.57
C ALA A 155 -5.33 2.63 5.36
N ARG A 156 -6.64 2.59 5.09
CA ARG A 156 -7.21 1.90 3.94
C ARG A 156 -6.70 2.45 2.60
N LEU A 157 -6.68 3.78 2.43
CA LEU A 157 -6.12 4.43 1.23
C LEU A 157 -4.64 4.08 1.05
N PHE A 158 -3.86 4.10 2.14
CA PHE A 158 -2.45 3.74 2.11
C PHE A 158 -2.23 2.31 1.64
N PHE A 159 -2.87 1.32 2.26
CA PHE A 159 -2.67 -0.07 1.86
C PHE A 159 -3.18 -0.39 0.45
N ALA A 160 -4.27 0.25 0.04
CA ALA A 160 -4.79 0.11 -1.33
C ALA A 160 -3.76 0.61 -2.34
N LYS A 161 -3.27 1.85 -2.16
CA LYS A 161 -2.30 2.47 -3.06
C LYS A 161 -0.96 1.77 -3.01
N PHE A 162 -0.56 1.28 -1.84
CA PHE A 162 0.67 0.50 -1.69
C PHE A 162 0.58 -0.80 -2.48
N THR A 163 -0.50 -1.56 -2.30
CA THR A 163 -0.69 -2.85 -2.98
C THR A 163 -0.79 -2.67 -4.49
N GLU A 164 -1.60 -1.71 -4.96
CA GLU A 164 -1.72 -1.35 -6.37
C GLU A 164 -0.35 -1.04 -6.99
N ARG A 165 0.45 -0.18 -6.34
CA ARG A 165 1.78 0.22 -6.84
C ARG A 165 2.77 -0.93 -6.79
N TYR A 166 2.73 -1.74 -5.75
CA TYR A 166 3.62 -2.87 -5.58
C TYR A 166 3.39 -3.93 -6.68
N LEU A 167 2.13 -4.23 -7.00
CA LEU A 167 1.78 -5.15 -8.08
C LEU A 167 2.16 -4.57 -9.46
N ASN A 168 1.79 -3.31 -9.71
CA ASN A 168 2.15 -2.63 -10.95
C ASN A 168 3.67 -2.56 -11.17
N TYR A 169 4.44 -2.31 -10.11
CA TYR A 169 5.90 -2.26 -10.18
C TYR A 169 6.52 -3.55 -10.73
N PHE A 170 6.11 -4.70 -10.20
CA PHE A 170 6.62 -5.98 -10.70
C PHE A 170 6.16 -6.23 -12.12
N LEU A 171 4.89 -5.97 -12.42
CA LEU A 171 4.34 -6.21 -13.76
C LEU A 171 5.00 -5.34 -14.82
N GLU A 172 5.22 -4.06 -14.56
CA GLU A 172 5.94 -3.17 -15.47
C GLU A 172 7.38 -3.60 -15.67
N ARG A 173 8.03 -4.12 -14.62
CA ARG A 173 9.39 -4.63 -14.69
C ARG A 173 9.49 -5.91 -15.50
N GLU A 174 8.56 -6.85 -15.33
CA GLU A 174 8.48 -8.08 -16.12
C GLU A 174 8.12 -7.79 -17.58
N ALA A 175 7.11 -6.95 -17.83
CA ALA A 175 6.74 -6.53 -19.17
C ALA A 175 7.92 -5.87 -19.90
N SER A 176 8.64 -4.99 -19.22
CA SER A 176 9.81 -4.31 -19.79
C SER A 176 10.97 -5.26 -20.11
N ALA A 177 11.09 -6.38 -19.38
CA ALA A 177 12.16 -7.36 -19.61
C ALA A 177 11.93 -8.24 -20.85
N VAL A 178 10.69 -8.28 -21.37
CA VAL A 178 10.27 -9.36 -22.29
C VAL A 178 9.52 -8.86 -23.52
N SER A 179 8.81 -7.73 -23.45
CA SER A 179 8.02 -7.24 -24.57
C SER A 179 8.90 -6.96 -25.80
N ARG A 180 8.51 -7.54 -26.94
CA ARG A 180 9.26 -7.45 -28.21
C ARG A 180 8.98 -6.15 -28.96
N THR A 181 7.81 -5.52 -28.72
CA THR A 181 7.42 -4.23 -29.30
C THR A 181 6.73 -3.32 -28.29
N ILE A 182 6.65 -2.02 -28.59
CA ILE A 182 6.04 -0.99 -27.72
C ILE A 182 4.52 -1.20 -27.64
N GLU A 183 3.88 -1.58 -28.75
CA GLU A 183 2.43 -1.75 -28.86
C GLU A 183 1.94 -2.95 -28.04
N GLN A 184 2.69 -4.05 -28.05
CA GLN A 184 2.40 -5.22 -27.21
C GLN A 184 2.54 -4.90 -25.73
N ARG A 185 3.56 -4.09 -25.37
CA ARG A 185 3.76 -3.61 -24.01
C ARG A 185 2.59 -2.75 -23.54
N GLU A 186 2.15 -1.79 -24.34
CA GLU A 186 1.03 -0.90 -23.99
C GLU A 186 -0.31 -1.64 -23.90
N LEU A 187 -0.56 -2.63 -24.77
CA LEU A 187 -1.75 -3.45 -24.71
C LEU A 187 -1.78 -4.33 -23.46
N LEU A 188 -0.67 -5.01 -23.16
CA LEU A 188 -0.50 -5.81 -21.95
C LEU A 188 -0.65 -4.95 -20.69
N GLN A 189 0.00 -3.78 -20.67
CA GLN A 189 -0.06 -2.88 -19.53
C GLN A 189 -1.48 -2.37 -19.28
N ARG A 190 -2.27 -2.09 -20.32
CA ARG A 190 -3.68 -1.72 -20.16
C ARG A 190 -4.52 -2.89 -19.62
N GLN A 191 -4.51 -4.04 -20.29
CA GLN A 191 -5.35 -5.18 -19.91
C GLN A 191 -5.03 -5.73 -18.52
N ILE A 192 -3.75 -5.76 -18.14
CA ILE A 192 -3.35 -6.22 -16.81
C ILE A 192 -3.67 -5.16 -15.75
N ARG A 193 -3.50 -3.86 -16.04
CA ARG A 193 -3.87 -2.79 -15.09
C ARG A 193 -5.34 -2.88 -14.72
N ASP A 194 -6.23 -3.11 -15.68
CA ASP A 194 -7.66 -3.27 -15.40
C ASP A 194 -7.93 -4.46 -14.45
N GLN A 195 -7.16 -5.54 -14.59
CA GLN A 195 -7.25 -6.71 -13.68
C GLN A 195 -6.66 -6.41 -12.30
N ILE A 196 -5.51 -5.72 -12.21
CA ILE A 196 -4.93 -5.29 -10.93
C ILE A 196 -5.86 -4.31 -10.22
N ASP A 197 -6.49 -3.38 -10.95
CA ASP A 197 -7.41 -2.41 -10.39
C ASP A 197 -8.65 -3.13 -9.84
N ALA A 198 -9.16 -4.15 -10.54
CA ALA A 198 -10.23 -5.01 -10.03
C ALA A 198 -9.81 -5.80 -8.78
N VAL A 199 -8.62 -6.40 -8.77
CA VAL A 199 -8.07 -7.12 -7.61
C VAL A 199 -7.81 -6.17 -6.44
N SER A 200 -7.29 -4.97 -6.71
CA SER A 200 -7.01 -3.93 -5.70
C SER A 200 -8.31 -3.37 -5.14
N LYS A 201 -9.34 -3.17 -5.97
CA LYS A 201 -10.68 -2.77 -5.54
C LYS A 201 -11.36 -3.85 -4.71
N HIS A 202 -11.21 -5.12 -5.08
CA HIS A 202 -11.70 -6.23 -4.28
C HIS A 202 -10.95 -6.31 -2.94
N ALA A 203 -9.62 -6.26 -2.94
CA ALA A 203 -8.80 -6.19 -1.72
C ALA A 203 -9.12 -4.96 -0.86
N PHE A 204 -9.57 -3.87 -1.47
CA PHE A 204 -10.03 -2.65 -0.80
C PHE A 204 -11.42 -2.82 -0.14
N GLU A 205 -12.31 -3.58 -0.76
CA GLU A 205 -13.59 -4.01 -0.18
C GLU A 205 -13.37 -5.04 0.93
N THR A 206 -12.34 -5.88 0.83
CA THR A 206 -11.96 -6.82 1.89
C THR A 206 -11.17 -6.15 3.02
N ALA A 207 -10.38 -5.11 2.74
CA ALA A 207 -9.83 -4.21 3.76
C ALA A 207 -10.93 -3.51 4.57
N ARG A 208 -12.17 -3.45 4.07
CA ARG A 208 -13.35 -3.03 4.86
C ARG A 208 -13.61 -3.95 6.07
N ILE A 209 -13.13 -5.21 6.05
CA ILE A 209 -13.11 -6.13 7.20
C ILE A 209 -12.11 -5.67 8.28
N THR A 210 -11.07 -4.92 7.89
CA THR A 210 -10.14 -4.29 8.86
C THR A 210 -10.70 -3.02 9.49
N GLN A 211 -11.91 -2.57 9.12
CA GLN A 211 -12.46 -1.31 9.62
C GLN A 211 -12.66 -1.33 11.15
N SER A 212 -13.13 -2.45 11.71
CA SER A 212 -13.21 -2.64 13.16
C SER A 212 -11.83 -2.78 13.82
N PHE A 213 -10.88 -3.43 13.13
CA PHE A 213 -9.50 -3.59 13.60
C PHE A 213 -8.75 -2.26 13.66
N ALA A 214 -8.76 -1.47 12.59
CA ALA A 214 -8.07 -0.19 12.51
C ALA A 214 -8.68 0.85 13.45
N ALA A 215 -10.02 0.93 13.53
CA ALA A 215 -10.70 1.78 14.49
C ALA A 215 -10.41 1.36 15.95
N GLY A 216 -10.46 0.06 16.24
CA GLY A 216 -10.15 -0.49 17.56
C GLY A 216 -8.70 -0.28 17.97
N TRP A 217 -7.76 -0.49 17.04
CA TRP A 217 -6.34 -0.24 17.25
C TRP A 217 -6.06 1.24 17.50
N TYR A 218 -6.64 2.14 16.69
CA TYR A 218 -6.48 3.59 16.86
C TYR A 218 -6.94 4.06 18.24
N ASN A 219 -8.14 3.64 18.64
CA ASN A 219 -8.69 4.00 19.95
C ASN A 219 -7.85 3.49 21.13
N ARG A 220 -7.12 2.38 20.96
CA ARG A 220 -6.30 1.79 22.00
C ARG A 220 -4.89 2.36 22.07
N HIS A 221 -4.29 2.68 20.92
CA HIS A 221 -2.86 2.95 20.82
C HIS A 221 -2.53 4.36 20.34
N ALA A 222 -3.37 4.98 19.50
CA ALA A 222 -3.02 6.20 18.75
C ALA A 222 -3.91 7.41 19.06
N LYS A 223 -4.95 7.26 19.90
CA LYS A 223 -5.92 8.33 20.17
C LYS A 223 -5.28 9.54 20.89
N ASP A 224 -4.46 9.28 21.89
CA ASP A 224 -3.95 10.31 22.80
C ASP A 224 -2.45 10.60 22.60
N ALA A 225 -1.71 9.63 22.07
CA ALA A 225 -0.27 9.72 21.84
C ALA A 225 0.14 8.90 20.62
N VAL A 226 1.33 9.19 20.10
CA VAL A 226 1.94 8.41 19.02
C VAL A 226 2.27 7.01 19.54
N PRO A 227 1.84 5.93 18.86
CA PRO A 227 2.21 4.56 19.23
C PRO A 227 3.71 4.32 19.10
N THR A 228 4.19 3.33 19.86
CA THR A 228 5.57 2.82 19.75
C THR A 228 5.81 2.17 18.39
N ASP A 229 7.09 2.06 18.00
CA ASP A 229 7.47 1.38 16.75
C ASP A 229 7.06 -0.10 16.74
N GLU A 230 6.99 -0.74 17.91
CA GLU A 230 6.52 -2.12 18.08
C GLU A 230 5.01 -2.24 17.81
N GLU A 231 4.20 -1.31 18.33
CA GLU A 231 2.76 -1.29 18.08
C GLU A 231 2.44 -1.03 16.61
N ILE A 232 3.20 -0.16 15.96
CA ILE A 232 3.11 0.11 14.52
C ILE A 232 3.51 -1.11 13.71
N ALA A 233 4.61 -1.76 14.05
CA ALA A 233 5.05 -2.99 13.39
C ALA A 233 4.02 -4.12 13.55
N GLY A 234 3.42 -4.24 14.74
CA GLY A 234 2.33 -5.18 15.00
C GLY A 234 1.10 -4.93 14.14
N PHE A 235 0.70 -3.65 14.01
CA PHE A 235 -0.39 -3.25 13.12
C PHE A 235 -0.11 -3.62 11.66
N LEU A 236 1.07 -3.25 11.14
CA LEU A 236 1.47 -3.57 9.77
C LEU A 236 1.51 -5.07 9.52
N THR A 237 1.96 -5.85 10.51
CA THR A 237 2.00 -7.32 10.41
C THR A 237 0.61 -7.91 10.23
N ILE A 238 -0.35 -7.46 11.05
CA ILE A 238 -1.74 -7.92 10.95
C ILE A 238 -2.39 -7.42 9.65
N ALA A 239 -2.18 -6.16 9.29
CA ALA A 239 -2.77 -5.55 8.10
C ALA A 239 -2.28 -6.22 6.81
N PHE A 240 -0.95 -6.37 6.63
CA PHE A 240 -0.40 -7.08 5.48
C PHE A 240 -0.73 -8.58 5.50
N GLY A 241 -0.84 -9.20 6.69
CA GLY A 241 -1.31 -10.57 6.83
C GLY A 241 -2.73 -10.77 6.30
N LYS A 242 -3.65 -9.88 6.67
CA LYS A 242 -5.04 -9.91 6.18
C LYS A 242 -5.14 -9.63 4.69
N LEU A 243 -4.42 -8.63 4.18
CA LEU A 243 -4.34 -8.35 2.74
C LEU A 243 -3.86 -9.57 1.95
N ARG A 244 -2.88 -10.29 2.51
CA ARG A 244 -2.37 -11.51 1.91
C ARG A 244 -3.42 -12.63 1.88
N GLU A 245 -4.12 -12.86 2.99
CA GLU A 245 -5.22 -13.85 3.04
C GLU A 245 -6.30 -13.54 1.99
N ASP A 246 -6.71 -12.27 1.90
CA ASP A 246 -7.78 -11.81 1.01
C ASP A 246 -7.41 -11.85 -0.47
N LEU A 247 -6.14 -11.60 -0.80
CA LEU A 247 -5.60 -11.72 -2.17
C LEU A 247 -5.44 -13.19 -2.60
N GLY A 248 -5.88 -14.16 -1.81
CA GLY A 248 -5.67 -15.58 -2.07
C GLY A 248 -4.21 -16.02 -1.91
N MET A 249 -3.35 -15.15 -1.39
CA MET A 249 -1.92 -15.37 -1.18
C MET A 249 -1.66 -16.18 0.11
N THR A 250 -2.46 -17.20 0.37
CA THR A 250 -2.17 -18.15 1.46
C THR A 250 -1.13 -19.16 0.98
N PRO A 251 -0.17 -19.59 1.83
CA PRO A 251 0.66 -20.72 1.51
C PRO A 251 -0.24 -21.93 1.27
N TRP A 252 0.01 -22.68 0.19
CA TRP A 252 -0.65 -23.96 -0.11
C TRP A 252 -0.62 -24.96 1.08
N ALA A 253 0.26 -24.74 2.07
CA ALA A 253 0.35 -25.51 3.30
C ALA A 253 -0.79 -25.27 4.32
N THR A 254 -1.50 -24.12 4.27
CA THR A 254 -2.57 -23.78 5.23
C THR A 254 -3.99 -24.07 4.72
N ALA A 255 -4.17 -24.20 3.40
CA ALA A 255 -5.46 -24.55 2.81
C ALA A 255 -5.94 -25.96 3.23
N TYR A 256 -5.03 -26.86 3.60
CA TYR A 256 -5.38 -28.21 4.08
C TYR A 256 -5.72 -28.29 5.57
N THR A 257 -5.27 -27.33 6.38
CA THR A 257 -5.49 -27.38 7.84
C THR A 257 -6.84 -26.78 8.23
N ILE A 258 -7.32 -25.77 7.51
CA ILE A 258 -8.61 -25.12 7.82
C ILE A 258 -9.79 -26.01 7.40
N SER A 259 -9.65 -26.84 6.36
CA SER A 259 -10.71 -27.78 5.95
C SER A 259 -10.93 -28.94 6.94
N CYS A 260 -10.00 -29.24 7.84
CA CYS A 260 -10.18 -30.27 8.86
C CYS A 260 -10.67 -29.73 10.21
N ALA A 261 -10.40 -28.46 10.53
CA ALA A 261 -10.78 -27.89 11.83
C ALA A 261 -12.29 -27.54 11.93
N THR A 262 -12.95 -27.26 10.81
CA THR A 262 -14.41 -26.99 10.78
C THR A 262 -15.28 -28.25 10.73
N ALA A 263 -14.69 -29.44 10.64
CA ALA A 263 -15.43 -30.71 10.62
C ALA A 263 -15.49 -31.43 11.98
N GLN A 264 -14.96 -30.81 13.06
CA GLN A 264 -14.88 -31.44 14.39
C GLN A 264 -15.51 -30.63 15.53
N ILE A 265 -16.36 -29.65 15.19
CA ILE A 265 -17.22 -28.95 16.16
C ILE A 265 -18.68 -28.96 15.66
N LEU A 266 -19.19 -30.17 15.42
CA LEU A 266 -20.61 -30.52 15.50
C LEU A 266 -20.74 -31.72 16.44
#